data_AF-A0A830F9F4-F1
#
_entry.id   AF-A0A830F9F4-F1
#
_cell.length_a   1.000
_cell.length_b   1.000
_cell.length_c   1.000
_cell.angle_alpha   90.00
_cell.angle_beta   90.00
_cell.angle_gamma   90.00
#
_symmetry.space_group_name_H-M   'P 1'
#
loop_
_entity.id
_entity.type
_entity.pdbx_description
1 polymer ?
#
loop_
_entity_poly.entity_id
_entity_poly.type
_entity_poly.pdbx_seq_one_letter_code
_entity_poly.pdbx_strand_id
1 'polypeptide(L)'
;MTANLLGTDVEEVLGEVLRGEPSELYVVNPSADTVERVVDATTNYEGDLPTIKLVAEKGLLKDVMDDFIVASNTADLLESGTLELATADASNRSSLLVTETQTVSLVEAGGQVGGVATDDPDFAATSYDAAVETFDDADEFSLRTPAISRVRQTLDDEISPDVEGDFDGVMASMETARGDGDGLDEVTVSLLVAAKNRVLLYDISKWGEDVGIASKATFSRTKTKLEDKGLIDTEKVPIDVGRPRLRLKLADDRLEEAPPSELANVAQTVLAS
;
A
#
# COMPACT_ATOMS: atom_id res chain seq x y z
N MET A 1 -34.44 17.04 12.76
CA MET A 1 -33.81 16.19 11.73
C MET A 1 -32.72 15.44 12.44
N THR A 2 -32.91 14.14 12.65
CA THR A 2 -31.83 13.26 13.09
C THR A 2 -31.05 12.96 11.82
N ALA A 3 -29.82 13.48 11.71
CA ALA A 3 -28.98 13.18 10.56
C ALA A 3 -28.45 11.75 10.74
N ASN A 4 -28.77 10.85 9.81
CA ASN A 4 -28.17 9.51 9.72
C ASN A 4 -26.77 9.59 9.08
N LEU A 5 -25.98 10.57 9.51
CA LEU A 5 -24.62 10.79 9.05
C LEU A 5 -23.68 9.99 9.97
N LEU A 6 -22.96 9.05 9.40
CA LEU A 6 -21.84 8.36 10.03
C LEU A 6 -20.57 9.06 9.62
N GLY A 7 -19.72 9.40 10.59
CA GLY A 7 -18.39 9.96 10.37
C GLY A 7 -18.31 11.20 9.48
N THR A 8 -17.07 11.65 9.29
CA THR A 8 -16.69 12.71 8.36
C THR A 8 -15.50 12.35 7.47
N ASP A 9 -14.98 11.13 7.65
CA ASP A 9 -14.02 10.45 6.80
C ASP A 9 -14.36 8.94 6.70
N VAL A 10 -13.62 8.21 5.87
CA VAL A 10 -13.91 6.79 5.57
C VAL A 10 -13.63 5.91 6.79
N GLU A 11 -12.60 6.25 7.55
CA GLU A 11 -12.13 5.56 8.75
C GLU A 11 -13.19 5.59 9.85
N GLU A 12 -13.77 6.77 10.13
CA GLU A 12 -14.87 6.94 11.07
C GLU A 12 -16.10 6.16 10.60
N VAL A 13 -16.47 6.25 9.32
CA VAL A 13 -17.63 5.52 8.78
C VAL A 13 -17.43 4.01 8.90
N LEU A 14 -16.25 3.50 8.51
CA LEU A 14 -15.90 2.10 8.59
C LEU A 14 -15.92 1.63 10.04
N GLY A 15 -15.33 2.41 10.96
CA GLY A 15 -15.36 2.13 12.39
C GLY A 15 -16.78 2.04 12.96
N GLU A 16 -17.72 2.88 12.53
CA GLU A 16 -19.13 2.75 12.91
C GLU A 16 -19.76 1.44 12.39
N VAL A 17 -19.47 1.05 11.14
CA VAL A 17 -19.99 -0.20 10.55
C VAL A 17 -19.42 -1.42 11.26
N LEU A 18 -18.12 -1.43 11.56
CA LEU A 18 -17.42 -2.54 12.21
C LEU A 18 -17.88 -2.78 13.66
N ARG A 19 -18.39 -1.76 14.36
CA ARG A 19 -19.00 -1.94 15.70
C ARG A 19 -20.24 -2.81 15.69
N GLY A 20 -20.87 -3.00 14.53
CA GLY A 20 -21.94 -3.98 14.34
C GLY A 20 -21.47 -5.43 14.35
N GLU A 21 -20.15 -5.67 14.43
CA GLU A 21 -19.50 -6.99 14.38
C GLU A 21 -20.03 -7.86 13.22
N PRO A 22 -20.08 -7.32 11.98
CA PRO A 22 -20.55 -8.10 10.84
C PRO A 22 -19.60 -9.28 10.58
N SER A 23 -20.11 -10.35 9.97
CA SER A 23 -19.26 -11.44 9.47
C SER A 23 -18.60 -11.10 8.12
N GLU A 24 -19.34 -10.37 7.27
CA GLU A 24 -18.89 -9.93 5.95
C GLU A 24 -19.23 -8.45 5.75
N LEU A 25 -18.35 -7.75 5.03
CA LEU A 25 -18.54 -6.36 4.63
C LEU A 25 -18.26 -6.23 3.13
N TYR A 26 -19.26 -5.81 2.36
CA TYR A 26 -19.08 -5.50 0.93
C TYR A 26 -18.79 -4.01 0.73
N VAL A 27 -17.73 -3.72 -0.01
CA VAL A 27 -17.35 -2.38 -0.45
C VAL A 27 -17.58 -2.30 -1.96
N VAL A 28 -18.64 -1.60 -2.37
CA VAL A 28 -19.11 -1.61 -3.77
C VAL A 28 -18.86 -0.27 -4.42
N ASN A 29 -18.22 -0.28 -5.58
CA ASN A 29 -17.91 0.89 -6.40
C ASN A 29 -17.24 2.05 -5.62
N PRO A 30 -16.20 1.80 -4.80
CA PRO A 30 -15.47 2.85 -4.09
C PRO A 30 -14.72 3.77 -5.06
N SER A 31 -14.52 5.02 -4.64
CA SER A 31 -13.53 5.90 -5.28
C SER A 31 -12.10 5.41 -4.96
N ALA A 32 -11.11 5.88 -5.73
CA ALA A 32 -9.70 5.55 -5.48
C ALA A 32 -9.28 5.89 -4.04
N ASP A 33 -9.61 7.09 -3.59
CA ASP A 33 -9.38 7.57 -2.22
C ASP A 33 -10.08 6.68 -1.17
N THR A 34 -11.31 6.23 -1.45
CA THR A 34 -12.00 5.28 -0.55
C THR A 34 -11.29 3.93 -0.48
N VAL A 35 -10.76 3.40 -1.59
CA VAL A 35 -9.99 2.14 -1.57
C VAL A 35 -8.76 2.28 -0.69
N GLU A 36 -7.99 3.35 -0.88
CA GLU A 36 -6.78 3.62 -0.08
C GLU A 36 -7.10 3.71 1.41
N ARG A 37 -8.15 4.47 1.78
CA ARG A 37 -8.57 4.63 3.17
C ARG A 37 -9.13 3.35 3.77
N VAL A 38 -9.86 2.53 3.01
CA VAL A 38 -10.32 1.22 3.50
C VAL A 38 -9.13 0.31 3.79
N VAL A 39 -8.15 0.24 2.89
CA VAL A 39 -6.92 -0.54 3.10
C VAL A 39 -6.19 -0.05 4.35
N ASP A 40 -5.97 1.26 4.46
CA ASP A 40 -5.27 1.87 5.59
C ASP A 40 -5.98 1.64 6.92
N ALA A 41 -7.30 1.89 6.97
CA ALA A 41 -8.11 1.65 8.15
C ALA A 41 -8.11 0.18 8.58
N THR A 42 -8.18 -0.74 7.62
CA THR A 42 -8.18 -2.19 7.87
C THR A 42 -6.82 -2.67 8.38
N THR A 43 -5.72 -2.21 7.75
CA THR A 43 -4.35 -2.53 8.18
C THR A 43 -4.07 -2.06 9.60
N ASN A 44 -4.59 -0.89 9.99
CA ASN A 44 -4.37 -0.29 11.31
C ASN A 44 -5.45 -0.67 12.35
N TYR A 45 -6.41 -1.53 12.00
CA TYR A 45 -7.52 -1.85 12.90
C TYR A 45 -7.06 -2.77 14.04
N GLU A 46 -7.35 -2.36 15.28
CA GLU A 46 -7.10 -3.18 16.47
C GLU A 46 -8.36 -3.98 16.83
N GLY A 47 -8.47 -5.22 16.34
CA GLY A 47 -9.56 -6.13 16.69
C GLY A 47 -9.83 -7.21 15.66
N ASP A 48 -10.94 -7.92 15.84
CA ASP A 48 -11.43 -8.87 14.86
C ASP A 48 -12.10 -8.12 13.71
N LEU A 49 -11.75 -8.48 12.47
CA LEU A 49 -12.30 -7.90 11.25
C LEU A 49 -13.23 -8.92 10.55
N PRO A 50 -14.30 -8.45 9.88
CA PRO A 50 -15.04 -9.26 8.93
C PRO A 50 -14.15 -9.61 7.74
N THR A 51 -14.59 -10.58 6.92
CA THR A 51 -14.09 -10.65 5.55
C THR A 51 -14.63 -9.46 4.76
N ILE A 52 -13.72 -8.61 4.30
CA ILE A 52 -14.04 -7.45 3.47
C ILE A 52 -13.97 -7.87 2.01
N LYS A 53 -15.05 -7.65 1.25
CA LYS A 53 -15.17 -7.97 -0.17
C LYS A 53 -15.32 -6.69 -0.97
N LEU A 54 -14.28 -6.30 -1.69
CA LEU A 54 -14.24 -5.03 -2.42
C LEU A 54 -14.39 -5.28 -3.93
N VAL A 55 -15.37 -4.64 -4.54
CA VAL A 55 -15.60 -4.65 -5.99
C VAL A 55 -15.52 -3.25 -6.57
N ALA A 56 -14.59 -3.04 -7.50
CA ALA A 56 -14.33 -1.74 -8.12
C ALA A 56 -13.97 -1.87 -9.60
N GLU A 57 -13.83 -0.73 -10.28
CA GLU A 57 -13.36 -0.73 -11.67
C GLU A 57 -11.90 -1.18 -11.75
N LYS A 58 -11.59 -2.01 -12.76
CA LYS A 58 -10.24 -2.53 -12.98
C LYS A 58 -9.17 -1.46 -13.22
N GLY A 59 -9.52 -0.37 -13.91
CA GLY A 59 -8.60 0.76 -14.12
C GLY A 59 -8.25 1.42 -12.79
N LEU A 60 -9.28 1.76 -12.01
CA LEU A 60 -9.15 2.35 -10.68
C LEU A 60 -8.29 1.50 -9.75
N LEU A 61 -8.54 0.18 -9.65
CA LEU A 61 -7.72 -0.69 -8.81
C LEU A 61 -6.26 -0.76 -9.28
N LYS A 62 -5.98 -0.68 -10.59
CA LYS A 62 -4.59 -0.65 -11.05
C LYS A 62 -3.90 0.63 -10.63
N ASP A 63 -4.56 1.77 -10.79
CA ASP A 63 -3.98 3.08 -10.46
C ASP A 63 -3.72 3.21 -8.95
N VAL A 64 -4.64 2.73 -8.10
CA VAL A 64 -4.45 2.70 -6.64
C VAL A 64 -3.30 1.77 -6.25
N MET A 65 -3.19 0.61 -6.90
CA MET A 65 -2.18 -0.40 -6.58
C MET A 65 -0.81 -0.12 -7.24
N ASP A 66 -0.66 1.00 -7.94
CA ASP A 66 0.65 1.51 -8.36
C ASP A 66 1.41 2.14 -7.17
N ASP A 67 0.74 2.55 -6.09
CA ASP A 67 1.38 2.92 -4.83
C ASP A 67 1.84 1.67 -4.08
N PHE A 68 3.15 1.56 -3.86
CA PHE A 68 3.73 0.38 -3.24
C PHE A 68 3.21 0.14 -1.82
N ILE A 69 2.99 1.19 -1.02
CA ILE A 69 2.55 1.03 0.37
C ILE A 69 1.11 0.49 0.37
N VAL A 70 0.22 1.08 -0.43
CA VAL A 70 -1.16 0.60 -0.58
C VAL A 70 -1.17 -0.83 -1.11
N ALA A 71 -0.42 -1.13 -2.16
CA ALA A 71 -0.41 -2.44 -2.79
C ALA A 71 0.17 -3.55 -1.90
N SER A 72 1.25 -3.28 -1.17
CA SER A 72 1.89 -4.26 -0.28
C SER A 72 1.09 -4.51 1.00
N ASN A 73 0.41 -3.49 1.55
CA ASN A 73 -0.56 -3.66 2.64
C ASN A 73 -1.80 -4.43 2.16
N THR A 74 -2.31 -4.11 0.97
CA THR A 74 -3.41 -4.86 0.35
C THR A 74 -3.04 -6.33 0.16
N ALA A 75 -1.80 -6.62 -0.27
CA ALA A 75 -1.33 -8.00 -0.41
C ALA A 75 -1.30 -8.76 0.93
N ASP A 76 -0.91 -8.12 2.04
CA ASP A 76 -1.04 -8.72 3.39
C ASP A 76 -2.50 -9.04 3.75
N LEU A 77 -3.43 -8.13 3.44
CA LEU A 77 -4.86 -8.34 3.68
C LEU A 77 -5.45 -9.48 2.82
N LEU A 78 -4.99 -9.62 1.56
CA LEU A 78 -5.36 -10.73 0.69
C LEU A 78 -4.79 -12.07 1.21
N GLU A 79 -3.50 -12.11 1.58
CA GLU A 79 -2.85 -13.33 2.07
C GLU A 79 -3.43 -13.82 3.39
N SER A 80 -3.88 -12.90 4.26
CA SER A 80 -4.57 -13.23 5.51
C SER A 80 -6.03 -13.64 5.33
N GLY A 81 -6.63 -13.42 4.15
CA GLY A 81 -8.05 -13.65 3.89
C GLY A 81 -8.98 -12.60 4.53
N THR A 82 -8.43 -11.49 5.00
CA THR A 82 -9.20 -10.36 5.55
C THR A 82 -9.88 -9.56 4.43
N LEU A 83 -9.23 -9.49 3.26
CA LEU A 83 -9.72 -8.78 2.09
C LEU A 83 -9.81 -9.74 0.89
N GLU A 84 -10.85 -9.57 0.09
CA GLU A 84 -10.96 -10.13 -1.26
C GLU A 84 -11.23 -9.00 -2.26
N LEU A 85 -10.55 -9.03 -3.41
CA LEU A 85 -10.68 -8.01 -4.46
C LEU A 85 -11.28 -8.59 -5.74
N ALA A 86 -12.31 -7.92 -6.25
CA ALA A 86 -12.92 -8.23 -7.52
C ALA A 86 -13.08 -6.98 -8.39
N THR A 87 -13.20 -7.20 -9.69
CA THR A 87 -13.39 -6.16 -10.69
C THR A 87 -14.68 -6.33 -11.47
N ALA A 88 -15.42 -5.23 -11.57
CA ALA A 88 -16.61 -5.14 -12.39
C ALA A 88 -16.51 -3.89 -13.28
N ASP A 89 -17.30 -3.86 -14.36
CA ASP A 89 -17.44 -2.65 -15.17
C ASP A 89 -18.01 -1.51 -14.33
N ALA A 90 -17.55 -0.28 -14.60
CA ALA A 90 -18.01 0.91 -13.91
C ALA A 90 -19.55 1.00 -13.95
N SER A 91 -20.16 0.93 -12.77
CA SER A 91 -21.60 1.05 -12.63
C SER A 91 -21.97 2.48 -12.28
N ASN A 92 -23.15 2.95 -12.71
CA ASN A 92 -23.70 4.23 -12.26
C ASN A 92 -24.23 4.16 -10.80
N ARG A 93 -23.81 3.16 -10.01
CA ARG A 93 -24.24 2.99 -8.62
C ARG A 93 -23.40 3.87 -7.72
N SER A 94 -23.97 4.27 -6.59
CA SER A 94 -23.24 4.97 -5.53
C SER A 94 -22.15 4.07 -4.95
N SER A 95 -21.15 4.67 -4.30
CA SER A 95 -20.22 3.94 -3.44
C SER A 95 -20.95 3.50 -2.17
N LEU A 96 -20.89 2.20 -1.85
CA LEU A 96 -21.64 1.60 -0.74
C LEU A 96 -20.73 0.76 0.17
N LEU A 97 -21.03 0.80 1.46
CA LEU A 97 -20.65 -0.22 2.44
C LEU A 97 -21.91 -1.01 2.80
N VAL A 98 -21.87 -2.34 2.67
CA VAL A 98 -23.05 -3.19 2.85
C VAL A 98 -22.74 -4.36 3.76
N THR A 99 -23.55 -4.53 4.80
CA THR A 99 -23.59 -5.69 5.68
C THR A 99 -24.99 -6.31 5.63
N GLU A 100 -25.19 -7.47 6.26
CA GLU A 100 -26.52 -8.12 6.32
C GLU A 100 -27.60 -7.23 6.97
N THR A 101 -27.20 -6.30 7.84
CA THR A 101 -28.10 -5.52 8.69
C THR A 101 -28.12 -4.03 8.37
N GLN A 102 -27.17 -3.55 7.57
CA GLN A 102 -27.00 -2.12 7.32
C GLN A 102 -26.46 -1.84 5.92
N THR A 103 -26.93 -0.75 5.33
CA THR A 103 -26.37 -0.19 4.09
C THR A 103 -25.97 1.26 4.32
N VAL A 104 -24.76 1.60 3.93
CA VAL A 104 -24.21 2.96 4.04
C VAL A 104 -23.80 3.44 2.66
N SER A 105 -24.38 4.55 2.21
CA SER A 105 -23.89 5.25 1.02
C SER A 105 -22.80 6.22 1.42
N LEU A 106 -21.64 6.12 0.80
CA LEU A 106 -20.56 7.10 0.96
C LEU A 106 -20.85 8.33 0.11
N VAL A 107 -20.74 9.50 0.72
CA VAL A 107 -21.01 10.80 0.11
C VAL A 107 -19.80 11.69 0.29
N GLU A 108 -19.13 12.01 -0.81
CA GLU A 108 -17.97 12.90 -0.82
C GLU A 108 -18.41 14.37 -0.97
N ALA A 109 -17.92 15.23 -0.08
CA ALA A 109 -18.18 16.68 -0.15
C ALA A 109 -17.00 17.48 0.41
N GLY A 110 -16.36 18.30 -0.44
CA GLY A 110 -15.33 19.24 0.00
C GLY A 110 -14.09 18.58 0.64
N GLY A 111 -13.73 17.37 0.20
CA GLY A 111 -12.62 16.59 0.74
C GLY A 111 -12.98 15.73 1.97
N GLN A 112 -14.24 15.79 2.43
CA GLN A 112 -14.77 14.94 3.49
C GLN A 112 -15.60 13.80 2.89
N VAL A 113 -15.68 12.68 3.60
CA VAL A 113 -16.52 11.53 3.22
C VAL A 113 -17.48 11.23 4.36
N GLY A 114 -18.76 11.42 4.12
CA GLY A 114 -19.81 11.11 5.09
C GLY A 114 -20.59 9.86 4.69
N GLY A 115 -20.95 9.02 5.65
CA GLY A 115 -21.81 7.87 5.43
C GLY A 115 -23.28 8.20 5.67
N VAL A 116 -24.15 8.00 4.68
CA VAL A 116 -25.60 8.05 4.88
C VAL A 116 -26.13 6.63 5.06
N ALA A 117 -26.60 6.32 6.27
CA ALA A 117 -26.94 4.95 6.65
C ALA A 117 -28.44 4.67 6.74
N THR A 118 -28.79 3.41 6.46
CA THR A 118 -30.08 2.81 6.77
C THR A 118 -29.90 1.40 7.31
N ASP A 119 -30.68 1.07 8.32
CA ASP A 119 -30.82 -0.24 8.97
C ASP A 119 -32.23 -0.83 8.76
N ASP A 120 -32.96 -0.33 7.75
CA ASP A 120 -34.26 -0.87 7.37
C ASP A 120 -34.07 -2.33 6.91
N PRO A 121 -34.67 -3.33 7.58
CA PRO A 121 -34.33 -4.73 7.34
C PRO A 121 -34.60 -5.20 5.90
N ASP A 122 -35.70 -4.72 5.29
CA ASP A 122 -36.07 -5.11 3.93
C ASP A 122 -35.08 -4.53 2.91
N PHE A 123 -34.69 -3.26 3.10
CA PHE A 123 -33.71 -2.61 2.23
C PHE A 123 -32.29 -3.15 2.43
N ALA A 124 -31.86 -3.40 3.68
CA ALA A 124 -30.55 -3.95 3.99
C ALA A 124 -30.37 -5.34 3.37
N ALA A 125 -31.35 -6.24 3.53
CA ALA A 125 -31.31 -7.56 2.92
C ALA A 125 -31.26 -7.48 1.38
N THR A 126 -32.08 -6.62 0.77
CA THR A 126 -32.08 -6.43 -0.70
C THR A 126 -30.73 -5.91 -1.21
N SER A 127 -30.13 -4.97 -0.47
CA SER A 127 -28.84 -4.38 -0.84
C SER A 127 -27.70 -5.37 -0.67
N TYR A 128 -27.76 -6.20 0.38
CA TYR A 128 -26.82 -7.27 0.63
C TYR A 128 -26.84 -8.32 -0.48
N ASP A 129 -28.03 -8.85 -0.83
CA ASP A 129 -28.18 -9.81 -1.93
C ASP A 129 -27.62 -9.26 -3.26
N ALA A 130 -27.86 -7.97 -3.53
CA ALA A 130 -27.34 -7.31 -4.73
C ALA A 130 -25.81 -7.12 -4.69
N ALA A 131 -25.22 -6.89 -3.52
CA ALA A 131 -23.77 -6.77 -3.35
C ALA A 131 -23.08 -8.14 -3.52
N VAL A 132 -23.67 -9.20 -2.97
CA VAL A 132 -23.25 -10.59 -3.17
C VAL A 132 -23.25 -10.94 -4.66
N GLU A 133 -24.37 -10.72 -5.37
CA GLU A 133 -24.48 -10.98 -6.81
C GLU A 133 -23.42 -10.18 -7.60
N THR A 134 -23.22 -8.90 -7.26
CA THR A 134 -22.21 -8.07 -7.93
C THR A 134 -20.79 -8.61 -7.74
N PHE A 135 -20.48 -9.12 -6.55
CA PHE A 135 -19.16 -9.67 -6.25
C PHE A 135 -18.95 -11.06 -6.88
N ASP A 136 -19.96 -11.93 -6.81
CA ASP A 136 -19.89 -13.30 -7.36
C ASP A 136 -19.79 -13.30 -8.90
N ASP A 137 -20.39 -12.31 -9.58
CA ASP A 137 -20.31 -12.15 -11.03
C ASP A 137 -19.02 -11.40 -11.49
N ALA A 138 -18.24 -10.85 -10.56
CA ALA A 138 -17.07 -10.03 -10.87
C ALA A 138 -15.82 -10.89 -11.16
N ASP A 139 -14.88 -10.31 -11.92
CA ASP A 139 -13.60 -10.95 -12.22
C ASP A 139 -12.61 -10.75 -11.06
N GLU A 140 -11.94 -11.83 -10.61
CA GLU A 140 -10.91 -11.75 -9.58
C GLU A 140 -9.77 -10.77 -9.95
N PHE A 141 -9.34 -9.96 -8.97
CA PHE A 141 -8.20 -9.06 -9.11
C PHE A 141 -6.98 -9.60 -8.36
N SER A 142 -5.89 -9.83 -9.08
CA SER A 142 -4.63 -10.33 -8.51
C SER A 142 -3.54 -9.27 -8.46
N LEU A 143 -2.82 -9.23 -7.35
CA LEU A 143 -1.65 -8.38 -7.15
C LEU A 143 -0.36 -9.12 -7.52
N ARG A 144 0.59 -8.36 -8.07
CA ARG A 144 1.97 -8.82 -8.29
C ARG A 144 2.91 -8.33 -7.19
N THR A 145 2.54 -7.23 -6.54
CA THR A 145 3.28 -6.66 -5.42
C THR A 145 3.28 -7.64 -4.25
N PRO A 146 4.45 -7.95 -3.66
CA PRO A 146 4.51 -8.82 -2.50
C PRO A 146 3.94 -8.14 -1.25
N ALA A 147 3.41 -8.97 -0.36
CA ALA A 147 2.96 -8.60 0.99
C ALA A 147 4.07 -7.87 1.78
N ILE A 148 3.74 -6.76 2.45
CA ILE A 148 4.74 -5.97 3.18
C ILE A 148 5.38 -6.78 4.32
N SER A 149 4.61 -7.65 4.98
CA SER A 149 5.13 -8.56 6.01
C SER A 149 6.23 -9.49 5.47
N ARG A 150 6.06 -10.00 4.25
CA ARG A 150 7.05 -10.82 3.56
C ARG A 150 8.29 -10.01 3.16
N VAL A 151 8.11 -8.78 2.70
CA VAL A 151 9.23 -7.88 2.38
C VAL A 151 10.09 -7.63 3.62
N ARG A 152 9.48 -7.28 4.76
CA ARG A 152 10.15 -7.09 6.05
C ARG A 152 10.90 -8.33 6.49
N GLN A 153 10.19 -9.46 6.58
CA GLN A 153 10.79 -10.73 7.01
C GLN A 153 12.01 -11.11 6.15
N THR A 154 11.91 -10.99 4.83
CA THR A 154 13.02 -11.37 3.94
C THR A 154 14.17 -10.37 3.94
N LEU A 155 13.94 -9.09 4.24
CA LEU A 155 15.02 -8.14 4.48
C LEU A 155 15.82 -8.51 5.74
N ASP A 156 15.13 -8.85 6.83
CA ASP A 156 15.75 -9.31 8.07
C ASP A 156 16.57 -10.59 7.84
N ASP A 157 15.93 -11.61 7.25
CA ASP A 157 16.49 -12.94 7.06
C ASP A 157 17.63 -13.00 6.03
N GLU A 158 17.48 -12.31 4.88
CA GLU A 158 18.40 -12.46 3.74
C GLU A 158 19.44 -11.32 3.63
N ILE A 159 19.15 -10.13 4.16
CA ILE A 159 20.04 -8.98 4.09
C ILE A 159 20.62 -8.66 5.47
N SER A 160 19.80 -8.12 6.37
CA SER A 160 20.14 -7.88 7.77
C SER A 160 18.98 -7.20 8.53
N PRO A 161 18.88 -7.39 9.86
CA PRO A 161 17.94 -6.66 10.70
C PRO A 161 18.06 -5.13 10.60
N ASP A 162 19.28 -4.59 10.47
CA ASP A 162 19.49 -3.14 10.37
C ASP A 162 18.87 -2.55 9.09
N VAL A 163 18.89 -3.31 7.99
CA VAL A 163 18.26 -2.92 6.72
C VAL A 163 16.73 -2.98 6.81
N GLU A 164 16.19 -4.00 7.48
CA GLU A 164 14.76 -4.09 7.73
C GLU A 164 14.26 -2.91 8.58
N GLY A 165 14.94 -2.61 9.70
CA GLY A 165 14.57 -1.50 10.56
C GLY A 165 14.70 -0.13 9.89
N ASP A 166 15.73 0.07 9.06
CA ASP A 166 15.87 1.30 8.28
C ASP A 166 14.79 1.41 7.19
N PHE A 167 14.40 0.29 6.57
CA PHE A 167 13.29 0.25 5.60
C PHE A 167 11.98 0.64 6.27
N ASP A 168 11.66 0.06 7.43
CA ASP A 168 10.48 0.41 8.21
C ASP A 168 10.46 1.88 8.64
N GLY A 169 11.61 2.41 9.03
CA GLY A 169 11.74 3.83 9.34
C GLY A 169 11.41 4.73 8.16
N VAL A 170 11.82 4.35 6.93
CA VAL A 170 11.47 5.11 5.71
C VAL A 170 9.97 5.00 5.41
N MET A 171 9.42 3.79 5.48
CA MET A 171 8.01 3.52 5.18
C MET A 171 7.06 4.28 6.11
N ALA A 172 7.33 4.28 7.42
CA ALA A 172 6.54 5.01 8.40
C ALA A 172 6.50 6.53 8.12
N SER A 173 7.60 7.09 7.59
CA SER A 173 7.64 8.50 7.18
C SER A 173 6.76 8.75 5.95
N MET A 174 6.83 7.85 4.96
CA MET A 174 6.06 7.98 3.73
C MET A 174 4.55 7.82 3.96
N GLU A 175 4.13 6.94 4.87
CA GLU A 175 2.73 6.79 5.27
C GLU A 175 2.16 8.10 5.83
N THR A 176 2.93 8.81 6.65
CA THR A 176 2.50 10.11 7.22
C THR A 176 2.47 11.25 6.20
N ALA A 177 3.15 11.10 5.06
CA ALA A 177 3.27 12.10 4.01
C ALA A 177 2.27 11.90 2.86
N ARG A 178 1.38 10.88 2.93
CA ARG A 178 0.37 10.60 1.91
C ARG A 178 -0.53 11.82 1.68
N GLY A 179 -0.50 12.34 0.46
CA GLY A 179 -1.26 13.50 0.01
C GLY A 179 -0.96 13.96 -1.42
N ASP A 180 0.23 13.65 -1.96
CA ASP A 180 0.66 14.20 -3.27
C ASP A 180 1.07 13.13 -4.32
N GLY A 181 0.91 11.83 -4.06
CA GLY A 181 1.13 10.77 -5.06
C GLY A 181 2.55 10.68 -5.67
N ASP A 182 3.52 11.38 -5.10
CA ASP A 182 4.91 11.49 -5.60
C ASP A 182 5.91 10.84 -4.61
N GLY A 183 5.49 9.73 -4.00
CA GLY A 183 6.31 8.90 -3.13
C GLY A 183 7.52 8.30 -3.87
N LEU A 184 8.59 7.98 -3.13
CA LEU A 184 9.68 7.20 -3.72
C LEU A 184 9.19 5.79 -4.06
N ASP A 185 9.53 5.30 -5.26
CA ASP A 185 9.26 3.90 -5.60
C ASP A 185 10.05 2.94 -4.68
N GLU A 186 9.54 1.73 -4.55
CA GLU A 186 10.04 0.68 -3.67
C GLU A 186 11.49 0.29 -3.97
N VAL A 187 11.90 0.38 -5.24
CA VAL A 187 13.28 0.11 -5.67
C VAL A 187 14.20 1.22 -5.20
N THR A 188 13.74 2.48 -5.26
CA THR A 188 14.47 3.64 -4.75
C THR A 188 14.64 3.56 -3.24
N VAL A 189 13.58 3.26 -2.49
CA VAL A 189 13.66 3.05 -1.03
C VAL A 189 14.65 1.92 -0.71
N SER A 190 14.53 0.77 -1.36
CA SER A 190 15.42 -0.38 -1.17
C SER A 190 16.89 -0.03 -1.41
N LEU A 191 17.19 0.76 -2.44
CA LEU A 191 18.56 1.18 -2.77
C LEU A 191 19.12 2.20 -1.78
N LEU A 192 18.31 3.14 -1.28
CA LEU A 192 18.75 4.12 -0.28
C LEU A 192 19.07 3.45 1.06
N VAL A 193 18.20 2.56 1.51
CA VAL A 193 18.40 1.78 2.73
C VAL A 193 19.63 0.87 2.60
N ALA A 194 19.77 0.19 1.45
CA ALA A 194 20.93 -0.65 1.17
C ALA A 194 22.24 0.17 1.11
N ALA A 195 22.18 1.40 0.59
CA ALA A 195 23.32 2.33 0.57
C ALA A 195 23.71 2.81 1.97
N LYS A 196 22.73 3.14 2.82
CA LYS A 196 22.95 3.51 4.23
C LYS A 196 23.66 2.40 4.99
N ASN A 197 23.25 1.15 4.76
CA ASN A 197 23.80 -0.04 5.40
C ASN A 197 25.00 -0.67 4.68
N ARG A 198 25.53 -0.03 3.63
CA ARG A 198 26.69 -0.50 2.86
C ARG A 198 26.55 -1.92 2.29
N VAL A 199 25.34 -2.28 1.88
CA VAL A 199 25.00 -3.58 1.28
C VAL A 199 25.60 -3.69 -0.13
N LEU A 200 25.93 -4.91 -0.57
CA LEU A 200 26.34 -5.13 -1.96
C LEU A 200 25.12 -4.97 -2.88
N LEU A 201 25.28 -4.21 -3.97
CA LEU A 201 24.24 -4.04 -4.98
C LEU A 201 23.72 -5.39 -5.50
N TYR A 202 24.58 -6.39 -5.60
CA TYR A 202 24.17 -7.73 -6.01
C TYR A 202 23.18 -8.37 -5.05
N ASP A 203 23.41 -8.24 -3.73
CA ASP A 203 22.60 -8.90 -2.72
C ASP A 203 21.20 -8.27 -2.70
N ILE A 204 21.12 -6.94 -2.61
CA ILE A 204 19.82 -6.25 -2.64
C ILE A 204 19.08 -6.41 -3.97
N SER A 205 19.78 -6.38 -5.11
CA SER A 205 19.13 -6.58 -6.42
C SER A 205 18.69 -8.02 -6.64
N LYS A 206 19.37 -9.00 -6.02
CA LYS A 206 18.96 -10.40 -6.05
C LYS A 206 17.75 -10.60 -5.15
N TRP A 207 17.82 -10.12 -3.92
CA TRP A 207 16.70 -10.15 -2.97
C TRP A 207 15.43 -9.53 -3.58
N GLY A 208 15.52 -8.33 -4.13
CA GLY A 208 14.36 -7.66 -4.71
C GLY A 208 13.76 -8.40 -5.91
N GLU A 209 14.56 -9.12 -6.68
CA GLU A 209 14.05 -9.98 -7.76
C GLU A 209 13.42 -11.26 -7.23
N ASP A 210 14.03 -11.89 -6.22
CA ASP A 210 13.56 -13.15 -5.61
C ASP A 210 12.24 -12.95 -4.85
N VAL A 211 12.05 -11.78 -4.22
CA VAL A 211 10.82 -11.41 -3.49
C VAL A 211 9.73 -10.88 -4.42
N GLY A 212 10.09 -10.41 -5.62
CA GLY A 212 9.13 -9.89 -6.60
C GLY A 212 8.93 -8.37 -6.57
N ILE A 213 9.82 -7.63 -5.90
CA ILE A 213 9.85 -6.16 -5.90
C ILE A 213 10.10 -5.63 -7.32
N ALA A 214 11.24 -5.99 -7.91
CA ALA A 214 11.56 -5.59 -9.28
C ALA A 214 12.68 -6.44 -9.87
N SER A 215 12.78 -6.44 -11.20
CA SER A 215 13.89 -7.10 -11.90
C SER A 215 15.25 -6.47 -11.57
N LYS A 216 16.33 -7.26 -11.67
CA LYS A 216 17.72 -6.75 -11.58
C LYS A 216 18.02 -5.60 -12.55
N ALA A 217 17.38 -5.60 -13.72
CA ALA A 217 17.52 -4.53 -14.70
C ALA A 217 16.86 -3.21 -14.24
N THR A 218 15.77 -3.29 -13.46
CA THR A 218 15.15 -2.12 -12.83
C THR A 218 16.06 -1.57 -11.73
N PHE A 219 16.53 -2.41 -10.81
CA PHE A 219 17.51 -2.00 -9.79
C PHE A 219 18.74 -1.32 -10.40
N SER A 220 19.32 -1.86 -11.47
CA SER A 220 20.47 -1.27 -12.16
C SER A 220 20.16 0.13 -12.74
N ARG A 221 18.99 0.30 -13.34
CA ARG A 221 18.54 1.60 -13.91
C ARG A 221 18.29 2.63 -12.81
N THR A 222 17.56 2.25 -11.76
CA THR A 222 17.29 3.12 -10.60
C THR A 222 18.58 3.50 -9.90
N LYS A 223 19.50 2.55 -9.68
CA LYS A 223 20.84 2.82 -9.15
C LYS A 223 21.59 3.86 -9.96
N THR A 224 21.59 3.73 -11.30
CA THR A 224 22.26 4.70 -12.18
C THR A 224 21.63 6.09 -12.05
N LYS A 225 20.29 6.18 -12.01
CA LYS A 225 19.57 7.45 -11.78
C LYS A 225 19.97 8.09 -10.45
N LEU A 226 20.07 7.31 -9.37
CA LEU A 226 20.45 7.81 -8.04
C LEU A 226 21.92 8.25 -7.99
N GLU A 227 22.83 7.55 -8.67
CA GLU A 227 24.24 7.97 -8.80
C GLU A 227 24.37 9.27 -9.61
N ASP A 228 23.66 9.39 -10.73
CA ASP A 228 23.68 10.59 -11.58
C ASP A 228 23.16 11.83 -10.81
N LYS A 229 22.27 11.61 -9.83
CA LYS A 229 21.74 12.64 -8.92
C LYS A 229 22.59 12.84 -7.66
N GLY A 230 23.68 12.10 -7.49
CA GLY A 230 24.59 12.21 -6.34
C GLY A 230 24.01 11.71 -5.02
N LEU A 231 22.93 10.90 -5.05
CA LEU A 231 22.31 10.36 -3.85
C LEU A 231 23.07 9.16 -3.29
N ILE A 232 23.57 8.32 -4.21
CA ILE A 232 24.37 7.13 -3.87
C ILE A 232 25.63 7.09 -4.73
N ASP A 233 26.61 6.30 -4.30
CA ASP A 233 27.80 5.95 -5.07
C ASP A 233 28.18 4.49 -4.74
N THR A 234 29.17 3.95 -5.45
CA THR A 234 29.60 2.57 -5.30
C THR A 234 31.08 2.41 -5.05
N GLU A 235 31.41 1.54 -4.09
CA GLU A 235 32.77 1.11 -3.81
C GLU A 235 33.02 -0.30 -4.41
N LYS A 236 34.15 -0.48 -5.09
CA LYS A 236 34.54 -1.79 -5.64
C LYS A 236 35.05 -2.70 -4.53
N VAL A 237 34.43 -3.87 -4.40
CA VAL A 237 34.81 -4.93 -3.47
C VAL A 237 35.44 -6.08 -4.26
N PRO A 238 36.74 -6.36 -4.08
CA PRO A 238 37.40 -7.49 -4.74
C PRO A 238 36.73 -8.81 -4.40
N ILE A 239 36.73 -9.74 -5.37
CA ILE A 239 36.29 -11.12 -5.20
C ILE A 239 37.34 -12.06 -5.81
N ASP A 240 37.36 -13.31 -5.37
CA ASP A 240 38.37 -14.30 -5.78
C ASP A 240 38.37 -14.57 -7.29
N VAL A 241 37.18 -14.60 -7.91
CA VAL A 241 37.01 -14.84 -9.35
C VAL A 241 35.93 -13.94 -9.91
N GLY A 242 36.25 -13.21 -10.99
CA GLY A 242 35.29 -12.41 -11.75
C GLY A 242 35.45 -10.91 -11.55
N ARG A 243 34.37 -10.16 -11.84
CA ARG A 243 34.35 -8.69 -11.67
C ARG A 243 34.11 -8.34 -10.21
N PRO A 244 34.79 -7.32 -9.65
CA PRO A 244 34.50 -6.84 -8.31
C PRO A 244 33.00 -6.58 -8.10
N ARG A 245 32.51 -6.88 -6.90
CA ARG A 245 31.16 -6.49 -6.50
C ARG A 245 31.13 -4.99 -6.22
N LEU A 246 29.94 -4.41 -6.27
CA LEU A 246 29.72 -3.01 -5.96
C LEU A 246 29.02 -2.94 -4.60
N ARG A 247 29.67 -2.30 -3.64
CA ARG A 247 29.08 -1.92 -2.36
C ARG A 247 28.42 -0.57 -2.51
N LEU A 248 27.16 -0.47 -2.14
CA LEU A 248 26.44 0.79 -2.14
C LEU A 248 26.93 1.67 -0.98
N LYS A 249 26.89 2.97 -1.17
CA LYS A 249 27.06 3.97 -0.12
C LYS A 249 26.22 5.19 -0.46
N LEU A 250 25.80 5.94 0.55
CA LEU A 250 25.24 7.26 0.33
C LEU A 250 26.35 8.18 -0.19
N ALA A 251 25.98 9.18 -0.99
CA ALA A 251 26.90 10.15 -1.56
C ALA A 251 26.52 11.60 -1.24
N ASP A 252 25.31 11.83 -0.74
CA ASP A 252 24.86 13.13 -0.23
C ASP A 252 25.03 13.17 1.30
N ASP A 253 25.80 14.15 1.80
CA ASP A 253 26.07 14.31 3.23
C ASP A 253 24.77 14.40 4.06
N ARG A 254 23.70 14.99 3.49
CA ARG A 254 22.40 15.10 4.18
C ARG A 254 21.75 13.74 4.37
N LEU A 255 21.95 12.80 3.45
CA LEU A 255 21.45 11.43 3.58
C LEU A 255 22.30 10.64 4.59
N GLU A 256 23.62 10.85 4.62
CA GLU A 256 24.50 10.17 5.57
C GLU A 256 24.15 10.50 7.03
N GLU A 257 23.81 11.76 7.30
CA GLU A 257 23.43 12.24 8.63
C GLU A 257 21.96 11.99 8.98
N ALA A 258 21.09 11.76 7.98
CA ALA A 258 19.66 11.61 8.18
C ALA A 258 19.30 10.29 8.90
N PRO A 259 18.38 10.31 9.88
CA PRO A 259 17.75 9.09 10.36
C PRO A 259 16.92 8.46 9.24
N PRO A 260 16.59 7.16 9.33
CA PRO A 260 15.82 6.45 8.29
C PRO A 260 14.52 7.15 7.89
N SER A 261 13.79 7.68 8.88
CA SER A 261 12.54 8.42 8.68
C SER A 261 12.69 9.73 7.89
N GLU A 262 13.90 10.24 7.70
CA GLU A 262 14.15 11.44 6.90
C GLU A 262 14.71 11.13 5.51
N LEU A 263 15.12 9.88 5.24
CA LEU A 263 15.75 9.50 3.96
C LEU A 263 14.83 9.78 2.77
N ALA A 264 13.54 9.46 2.86
CA ALA A 264 12.59 9.68 1.78
C ALA A 264 12.48 11.17 1.43
N ASN A 265 12.25 12.01 2.44
CA ASN A 265 12.08 13.46 2.29
C ASN A 265 13.34 14.12 1.71
N VAL A 266 14.52 13.73 2.20
CA VAL A 266 15.79 14.25 1.69
C VAL A 266 15.97 13.84 0.23
N ALA A 267 15.78 12.55 -0.10
CA ALA A 267 15.95 12.05 -1.47
C ALA A 267 14.97 12.69 -2.45
N GLN A 268 13.68 12.84 -2.10
CA GLN A 268 12.69 13.54 -2.93
C GLN A 268 13.12 14.98 -3.23
N THR A 269 13.60 15.70 -2.23
CA THR A 269 14.08 17.08 -2.39
C THR A 269 15.20 17.18 -3.44
N VAL A 270 16.13 16.21 -3.45
CA VAL A 270 17.21 16.17 -4.45
C VAL A 270 16.71 15.73 -5.82
N LEU A 271 15.79 14.78 -5.89
CA LEU A 271 15.25 14.27 -7.16
C LEU A 271 14.40 15.31 -7.90
N ALA A 272 13.70 16.17 -7.15
CA ALA A 272 12.92 17.30 -7.68
C ALA A 272 13.79 18.48 -8.15
N SER A 273 15.09 18.49 -7.81
CA SER A 273 16.08 19.51 -8.22
C SER A 273 16.73 19.19 -9.57
#